data_AF-A0A9C7QGD3-F1
#
_entry.id   AF-A0A9C7QGD3-F1
#
_cell.length_a   1.000
_cell.length_b   1.000
_cell.length_c   1.000
_cell.angle_alpha   90.00
_cell.angle_beta   90.00
_cell.angle_gamma   90.00
#
_symmetry.space_group_name_H-M   'P 1'
#
loop_
_entity.id
_entity.type
_entity.pdbx_description
1 polymer ?
#
loop_
_entity_poly.entity_id
_entity_poly.type
_entity_poly.pdbx_seq_one_letter_code
_entity_poly.pdbx_strand_id
1 'polypeptide(L)' 'GRVFNLLGEAVDNKPQPQTEEKWEIHRQAPKFEEQEASNQVLETGIKVVDLIAPYLKGGKIGLF' A
#
# COMPACT_ATOMS: atom_id res chain seq x y z
N GLY A 1 10.28 8.58 -4.82
CA GLY A 1 9.41 7.61 -5.51
C GLY A 1 9.99 7.27 -6.88
N ARG A 2 9.61 6.12 -7.42
CA ARG A 2 9.81 5.73 -8.82
C ARG A 2 8.45 5.77 -9.52
N VAL A 3 8.43 6.00 -10.83
CA VAL A 3 7.17 5.99 -11.61
C VAL A 3 7.22 4.86 -12.63
N PHE A 4 6.17 4.03 -12.64
CA PHE A 4 6.04 2.88 -13.52
C PHE A 4 4.71 2.90 -14.25
N ASN A 5 4.66 2.27 -15.43
CA ASN A 5 3.40 1.96 -16.10
C ASN A 5 2.74 0.70 -15.52
N LEU A 6 1.58 0.32 -16.07
CA LEU A 6 0.80 -0.86 -15.63
C LEU A 6 1.57 -2.18 -15.72
N LEU A 7 2.57 -2.27 -16.60
CA LEU A 7 3.39 -3.46 -16.81
C LEU A 7 4.63 -3.49 -15.89
N GLY A 8 4.84 -2.43 -15.09
CA GLY A 8 5.98 -2.29 -14.20
C GLY A 8 7.24 -1.69 -14.86
N GLU A 9 7.11 -1.14 -16.07
CA GLU A 9 8.22 -0.50 -16.79
C GLU A 9 8.41 0.93 -16.27
N ALA A 10 9.65 1.31 -15.97
CA ALA A 10 9.99 2.64 -15.49
C ALA A 10 9.75 3.70 -16.57
N VAL A 11 8.99 4.74 -16.24
CA VAL A 11 8.68 5.89 -17.12
C VAL A 11 9.25 7.20 -16.57
N ASP A 12 10.13 7.11 -15.57
CA ASP A 12 10.73 8.25 -14.86
C ASP A 12 12.12 8.65 -15.40
N ASN A 13 12.49 8.21 -16.61
CA ASN A 13 13.80 8.42 -17.25
C ASN A 13 15.01 7.94 -16.42
N LYS A 14 14.80 7.02 -15.47
CA LYS A 14 15.86 6.37 -14.70
C LYS A 14 15.99 4.90 -15.11
N PRO A 15 17.15 4.26 -14.85
CA PRO A 15 17.32 2.84 -15.13
C PRO A 15 16.23 1.98 -14.46
N GLN A 16 15.79 0.93 -15.15
CA GLN A 16 14.89 -0.07 -14.58
C GLN A 16 15.53 -0.66 -13.32
N PRO A 17 14.81 -0.74 -12.18
CA PRO A 17 15.33 -1.41 -10.99
C PRO A 17 15.71 -2.86 -11.31
N GLN A 18 16.87 -3.29 -10.83
CA GLN A 18 17.22 -4.72 -10.80
C GLN A 18 16.54 -5.35 -9.59
N THR A 19 15.84 -6.46 -9.80
CA THR A 19 15.08 -7.16 -8.77
C THR A 19 15.44 -8.64 -8.81
N GLU A 20 15.64 -9.25 -7.64
CA GLU A 20 15.90 -10.70 -7.51
C GLU A 20 14.63 -11.52 -7.70
N GLU A 21 13.47 -10.94 -7.35
CA GLU A 21 12.18 -11.62 -7.36
C GLU A 21 11.14 -10.86 -8.18
N LYS A 22 10.20 -11.62 -8.76
CA LYS A 22 9.02 -11.10 -9.43
C LYS A 22 7.80 -11.91 -9.01
N TRP A 23 6.75 -11.20 -8.59
CA TRP A 23 5.54 -11.81 -8.06
C TRP A 23 4.37 -11.63 -9.03
N GLU A 24 3.42 -12.58 -9.02
CA GLU A 24 2.20 -12.49 -9.83
C GLU A 24 1.25 -11.40 -9.31
N ILE A 25 0.58 -10.69 -10.23
CA ILE A 25 -0.39 -9.64 -9.88
C ILE A 25 -1.69 -10.19 -9.26
N HIS A 26 -1.98 -11.46 -9.50
CA HIS A 26 -3.09 -12.18 -8.88
C HIS A 26 -2.53 -13.22 -7.92
N ARG A 27 -2.62 -12.95 -6.62
CA ARG A 27 -2.21 -13.87 -5.57
C ARG A 27 -3.30 -13.97 -4.50
N GLN A 28 -3.37 -15.12 -3.82
CA GLN A 28 -4.30 -15.27 -2.71
C GLN A 28 -3.94 -14.30 -1.58
N ALA A 29 -4.98 -13.82 -0.89
CA ALA A 29 -4.78 -13.03 0.32
C ALA A 29 -4.14 -13.91 1.42
N PRO A 30 -3.40 -13.32 2.37
CA PRO A 30 -2.88 -14.03 3.55
C PRO A 30 -4.01 -14.73 4.31
N LYS A 31 -3.70 -15.84 4.99
CA LYS A 31 -4.69 -16.55 5.82
C LYS A 31 -5.12 -15.69 7.01
N PHE A 32 -6.30 -15.96 7.55
CA PHE A 32 -6.80 -15.22 8.72
C PHE A 32 -5.85 -15.32 9.94
N GLU A 33 -5.22 -16.49 10.15
CA GLU A 33 -4.24 -16.71 11.21
C GLU A 33 -2.95 -15.89 11.04
N GLU A 34 -2.64 -15.45 9.82
CA GLU A 34 -1.48 -14.61 9.49
C GLU A 34 -1.82 -13.11 9.54
N GLN A 35 -3.09 -12.76 9.78
CA GLN A 35 -3.56 -11.37 9.83
C GLN A 35 -3.62 -10.89 11.29
N GLU A 36 -2.93 -9.80 11.58
CA GLU A 36 -3.02 -9.13 12.87
C GLU A 36 -4.00 -7.96 12.81
N ALA A 37 -4.92 -7.89 13.78
CA ALA A 37 -5.74 -6.70 13.97
C ALA A 37 -4.85 -5.56 14.48
N SER A 38 -4.63 -4.54 13.64
CA SER A 38 -3.79 -3.41 13.99
C SER A 38 -4.61 -2.33 14.71
N ASN A 39 -4.21 -2.00 15.94
CA ASN A 39 -4.66 -0.80 16.65
C ASN A 39 -3.79 0.43 16.31
N GLN A 40 -2.85 0.31 15.38
CA GLN A 40 -1.96 1.41 15.01
C GLN A 40 -2.65 2.35 14.03
N VAL A 41 -2.68 3.64 14.37
CA VAL A 41 -3.17 4.69 13.49
C VAL A 41 -2.14 4.96 12.38
N LEU A 42 -2.63 5.10 11.15
CA LEU A 42 -1.92 5.66 10.00
C LEU A 42 -2.17 7.16 9.99
N GLU A 43 -1.19 7.93 10.44
CA GLU A 43 -1.28 9.39 10.44
C GLU A 43 -1.31 9.93 9.01
N THR A 44 -2.36 10.70 8.70
CA THR A 44 -2.53 11.30 7.37
C THR A 44 -2.00 12.73 7.29
N GLY A 45 -1.88 13.41 8.44
CA GLY A 45 -1.58 14.84 8.51
C GLY A 45 -2.80 15.73 8.24
N ILE A 46 -3.98 15.14 8.04
CA ILE A 46 -5.23 15.84 7.79
C ILE A 46 -6.03 15.86 9.09
N LYS A 47 -6.08 17.03 9.75
CA LYS A 47 -6.69 17.20 11.08
C LYS A 47 -8.08 16.55 11.23
N VAL A 48 -8.97 16.75 10.27
CA VAL A 48 -10.33 16.19 10.36
C VAL A 48 -10.33 14.67 10.29
N VAL A 49 -9.47 14.08 9.47
CA VAL A 49 -9.33 12.62 9.37
C VAL A 49 -8.70 12.08 10.64
N ASP A 50 -7.56 12.62 11.04
CA ASP A 50 -6.79 12.10 12.18
C ASP A 50 -7.55 12.25 13.52
N LEU A 51 -8.39 13.29 13.67
CA LEU A 51 -9.15 13.53 14.91
C LEU A 51 -10.51 12.83 14.95
N ILE A 52 -11.25 12.80 13.84
CA ILE A 52 -12.65 12.36 13.83
C ILE A 52 -12.81 10.94 13.30
N ALA A 53 -11.97 10.54 12.34
CA ALA A 53 -12.06 9.24 11.66
C ALA A 53 -10.66 8.68 11.37
N PRO A 54 -9.87 8.35 12.41
CA PRO A 54 -8.49 7.93 12.26
C PRO A 54 -8.39 6.64 11.44
N TYR A 55 -7.42 6.57 10.54
CA TYR A 55 -7.22 5.42 9.67
C TYR A 55 -6.33 4.39 10.37
N LEU A 56 -6.70 3.11 10.33
CA LEU A 56 -5.86 2.05 10.90
C LEU A 56 -4.89 1.51 9.84
N LYS A 57 -3.64 1.24 10.23
CA LYS A 57 -2.65 0.62 9.34
C LYS A 57 -3.14 -0.76 8.90
N GLY A 58 -3.13 -1.01 7.59
CA GLY A 58 -3.65 -2.25 6.99
C GLY A 58 -5.18 -2.32 6.91
N GLY A 59 -5.90 -1.30 7.40
CA GLY A 59 -7.34 -1.18 7.25
C GLY A 59 -7.75 -0.87 5.80
N LYS A 60 -8.98 -1.26 5.43
CA LYS A 60 -9.61 -0.89 4.16
C LYS A 60 -10.62 0.22 4.42
N ILE A 61 -10.42 1.38 3.80
CA ILE A 61 -11.21 2.59 4.05
C ILE A 61 -11.65 3.15 2.70
N GLY A 62 -12.95 3.40 2.54
CA GLY A 62 -13.47 4.10 1.37
C GLY A 62 -13.34 5.61 1.57
N LEU A 63 -12.69 6.29 0.62
CA LEU A 63 -12.61 7.75 0.58
C LEU A 63 -13.54 8.24 -0.53
N PHE A 64 -14.54 9.06 -0.17
CA PHE A 64 -15.55 9.61 -1.05
C PHE A 64 -15.79 11.10 -0.77
#